data_AF-A0A8W7PVF9-F1
#
_entry.id   AF-A0A8W7PVF9-F1
#
_cell.length_a   1.000
_cell.length_b   1.000
_cell.length_c   1.000
_cell.angle_alpha   90.00
_cell.angle_beta   90.00
_cell.angle_gamma   90.00
#
_symmetry.space_group_name_H-M   'P 1'
#
loop_
_entity.id
_entity.type
_entity.pdbx_description
1 polymer ?
#
loop_
_entity_poly.entity_id
_entity_poly.type
_entity_poly.pdbx_seq_one_letter_code
_entity_poly.pdbx_strand_id
1 'polypeptide(L)'
;LSVCVSVAARMRGTSAPANRPLPVVVWVLLALSPALIDRCDAFDIFPPNYDIRYRLETDVTLVPDVHATDNYMWYLNGYLRVHRYDAKNLAAQIELDRHHIPQSEGDVSALLQPFRIAIANDTILSIQFKLNEPIWSANIKRALASLLQAHGDGPGAYVVDEQGIFGSCPTEYFVVNKSNVYEISKTYGMDRCTIYRGAIYLTRSNIPQNHCIPNKQPQAITSRIANYKLRKIESYRYMLTELDGTMRTNIRTLESYYPQFLYSRVVLRYDRHQVLEDGPPGRPVVDIVSGMALLFSPILFDSPDLEATGGRSPKSKEKLIKRTASLLNAMADNLETVDNKLKEPYDETVSEIIRLMGTMDLETLKQLYEEIDLGTSYRQETARNIFLEIVPRTGTTSTILLTRDLIMNKQVNPMTAVQLLISLPFYMAEPSPELVKECEVFLEVGADRPDIKHAAVLSYATMIYNTFVAGKLTADTFEKYVKMYFDLFLNSFEYEQQMLYLEGLGNLQLENVAEYLDPIIRADYPQNTDIRFLAMLALLPTAHLRPNQVYETYWPIFHSRTSPLQLRVAAFTMLLFSNPTPGRLLGLYSVIKTENDPHMINFYRTTVLSISETTYPCYQHL
;
A
#
# COMPACT_ATOMS: atom_id res chain seq x y z
N LEU A 1 15.96 -49.99 -21.22
CA LEU A 1 14.96 -49.17 -21.97
C LEU A 1 13.57 -49.69 -21.62
N SER A 2 12.58 -48.78 -21.61
CA SER A 2 11.12 -49.01 -21.59
C SER A 2 10.43 -49.88 -20.51
N VAL A 3 9.59 -49.20 -19.73
CA VAL A 3 8.16 -49.49 -19.49
C VAL A 3 7.72 -50.73 -18.68
N CYS A 4 7.16 -50.41 -17.50
CA CYS A 4 5.97 -50.94 -16.80
C CYS A 4 5.51 -52.42 -16.90
N VAL A 5 5.13 -52.96 -15.74
CA VAL A 5 4.20 -54.10 -15.57
C VAL A 5 3.08 -53.68 -14.59
N SER A 6 1.85 -54.18 -14.77
CA SER A 6 0.68 -53.87 -13.92
C SER A 6 -0.28 -55.06 -13.78
N VAL A 7 -0.53 -55.51 -12.54
CA VAL A 7 -1.55 -56.47 -12.06
C VAL A 7 -1.74 -56.16 -10.56
N ALA A 8 -2.82 -55.56 -10.03
CA ALA A 8 -4.24 -55.96 -9.90
C ALA A 8 -4.46 -57.22 -9.02
N ALA A 9 -5.24 -57.25 -7.93
CA ALA A 9 -5.99 -56.23 -7.17
C ALA A 9 -6.06 -56.68 -5.66
N ARG A 10 -7.12 -56.72 -4.83
CA ARG A 10 -8.59 -56.48 -4.93
C ARG A 10 -9.22 -56.46 -3.50
N MET A 11 -10.25 -55.61 -3.25
CA MET A 11 -11.16 -55.61 -2.05
C MET A 11 -10.54 -55.18 -0.69
N ARG A 12 -11.26 -54.54 0.27
CA ARG A 12 -12.71 -54.20 0.40
C ARG A 12 -12.95 -53.05 1.42
N GLY A 13 -13.80 -52.06 1.08
CA GLY A 13 -14.69 -51.26 1.99
C GLY A 13 -14.09 -50.34 3.08
N THR A 14 -14.71 -49.23 3.51
CA THR A 14 -15.97 -48.54 3.11
C THR A 14 -15.94 -47.03 3.44
N SER A 15 -16.70 -46.23 2.67
CA SER A 15 -17.38 -44.95 3.04
C SER A 15 -16.59 -43.74 3.58
N ALA A 16 -16.23 -42.81 2.68
CA ALA A 16 -16.46 -41.35 2.79
C ALA A 16 -16.36 -40.70 1.38
N PRO A 17 -17.03 -39.56 1.06
CA PRO A 17 -17.26 -39.16 -0.33
C PRO A 17 -16.52 -37.89 -0.83
N ALA A 18 -16.61 -37.71 -2.16
CA ALA A 18 -16.51 -36.46 -2.93
C ALA A 18 -15.13 -35.76 -3.05
N ASN A 19 -14.46 -36.00 -4.17
CA ASN A 19 -13.49 -35.09 -4.78
C ASN A 19 -14.02 -34.60 -6.15
N ARG A 20 -13.47 -33.52 -6.71
CA ARG A 20 -13.92 -32.91 -7.99
C ARG A 20 -13.69 -33.85 -9.20
N PRO A 21 -14.49 -33.70 -10.27
CA PRO A 21 -13.89 -33.52 -11.60
C PRO A 21 -14.56 -32.42 -12.46
N LEU A 22 -13.94 -32.09 -13.59
CA LEU A 22 -14.46 -31.13 -14.58
C LEU A 22 -15.52 -31.75 -15.52
N PRO A 23 -16.52 -30.96 -15.97
CA PRO A 23 -17.11 -31.05 -17.31
C PRO A 23 -16.36 -30.07 -18.25
N VAL A 24 -15.92 -30.41 -19.47
CA VAL A 24 -16.66 -30.96 -20.62
C VAL A 24 -17.77 -30.01 -21.09
N VAL A 25 -17.56 -29.37 -22.24
CA VAL A 25 -18.49 -28.43 -22.86
C VAL A 25 -19.75 -29.14 -23.36
N VAL A 26 -20.91 -28.77 -22.82
CA VAL A 26 -22.22 -29.12 -23.38
C VAL A 26 -23.04 -27.83 -23.49
N TRP A 27 -23.48 -27.49 -24.69
CA TRP A 27 -24.34 -26.33 -24.92
C TRP A 27 -25.75 -26.60 -24.40
N VAL A 28 -26.17 -25.84 -23.39
CA VAL A 28 -27.58 -25.74 -22.97
C VAL A 28 -27.99 -24.27 -23.03
N LEU A 29 -28.97 -23.97 -23.88
CA LEU A 29 -29.56 -22.63 -24.02
C LEU A 29 -30.47 -22.33 -22.81
N LEU A 30 -29.86 -22.06 -21.65
CA LEU A 30 -30.54 -21.38 -20.56
C LEU A 30 -30.64 -19.89 -20.89
N ALA A 31 -31.85 -19.45 -21.20
CA ALA A 31 -32.15 -18.03 -21.34
C ALA A 31 -31.96 -17.34 -19.98
N LEU A 32 -30.85 -16.63 -19.83
CA LEU A 32 -30.61 -15.73 -18.71
C LEU A 32 -31.60 -14.57 -18.79
N SER A 33 -32.78 -14.73 -18.20
CA SER A 33 -33.55 -13.60 -17.69
C SER A 33 -32.63 -12.81 -16.76
N PRO A 34 -32.34 -11.52 -17.03
CA PRO A 34 -31.52 -10.73 -16.13
C PRO A 34 -32.24 -10.67 -14.79
N ALA A 35 -31.58 -11.12 -13.72
CA ALA A 35 -32.01 -10.79 -12.38
C ALA A 35 -31.98 -9.25 -12.27
N LEU A 36 -33.07 -8.64 -11.80
CA LEU A 36 -33.11 -7.21 -11.56
C LEU A 36 -32.17 -6.88 -10.38
N ILE A 37 -30.93 -6.58 -10.73
CA ILE A 37 -30.20 -5.52 -10.03
C ILE A 37 -30.95 -4.25 -10.44
N ASP A 38 -31.78 -3.72 -9.55
CA ASP A 38 -32.36 -2.39 -9.76
C ASP A 38 -31.22 -1.39 -9.91
N ARG A 39 -31.04 -0.88 -11.12
CA ARG A 39 -30.18 0.27 -11.36
C ARG A 39 -30.89 1.48 -10.80
N CYS A 40 -30.53 1.82 -9.57
CA CYS A 40 -30.84 3.11 -8.98
C CYS A 40 -30.19 4.20 -9.87
N ASP A 41 -30.99 4.84 -10.71
CA ASP A 41 -30.50 5.80 -11.71
C ASP A 41 -29.89 7.04 -11.03
N ALA A 42 -29.00 7.73 -11.74
CA ALA A 42 -28.42 8.99 -11.29
C ALA A 42 -29.36 10.17 -11.55
N PHE A 43 -29.30 11.18 -10.69
CA PHE A 43 -30.05 12.42 -10.89
C PHE A 43 -29.44 13.26 -12.03
N ASP A 44 -30.28 13.77 -12.95
CA ASP A 44 -29.90 14.83 -13.90
C ASP A 44 -29.73 16.16 -13.13
N ILE A 45 -28.55 16.36 -12.55
CA ILE A 45 -28.17 17.47 -11.66
C ILE A 45 -27.82 18.75 -12.46
N PHE A 46 -27.51 18.63 -13.74
CA PHE A 46 -26.98 19.71 -14.58
C PHE A 46 -27.86 19.92 -15.83
N PRO A 47 -28.77 20.92 -15.80
CA PRO A 47 -29.59 21.25 -16.94
C PRO A 47 -28.78 21.58 -18.20
N PRO A 48 -29.24 21.18 -19.40
CA PRO A 48 -28.69 21.70 -20.65
C PRO A 48 -28.89 23.22 -20.71
N ASN A 49 -28.00 23.92 -21.41
CA ASN A 49 -28.01 25.38 -21.58
C ASN A 49 -27.89 26.20 -20.28
N TYR A 50 -27.55 25.60 -19.13
CA TYR A 50 -27.26 26.32 -17.89
C TYR A 50 -25.75 26.34 -17.62
N ASP A 51 -25.20 27.54 -17.49
CA ASP A 51 -23.87 27.79 -16.91
C ASP A 51 -24.02 28.19 -15.44
N ILE A 52 -23.66 27.29 -14.53
CA ILE A 52 -23.90 27.45 -13.09
C ILE A 52 -22.58 27.75 -12.39
N ARG A 53 -22.59 28.78 -11.54
CA ARG A 53 -21.47 29.16 -10.68
C ARG A 53 -21.81 28.82 -9.24
N TYR A 54 -20.91 28.08 -8.62
CA TYR A 54 -20.95 27.71 -7.21
C TYR A 54 -19.87 28.47 -6.45
N ARG A 55 -20.21 29.01 -5.28
CA ARG A 55 -19.22 29.34 -4.26
C ARG A 55 -18.55 28.04 -3.83
N LEU A 56 -17.22 27.97 -3.95
CA LEU A 56 -16.39 26.86 -3.52
C LEU A 56 -15.71 27.25 -2.20
N GLU A 57 -16.01 26.50 -1.14
CA GLU A 57 -15.40 26.63 0.18
C GLU A 57 -14.77 25.28 0.54
N THR A 58 -13.47 25.25 0.84
CA THR A 58 -12.80 23.99 1.21
C THR A 58 -11.80 24.22 2.33
N ASP A 59 -11.73 23.24 3.24
CA ASP A 59 -10.77 23.17 4.33
C ASP A 59 -10.17 21.76 4.48
N VAL A 60 -8.91 21.71 4.87
CA VAL A 60 -8.22 20.51 5.33
C VAL A 60 -7.62 20.84 6.69
N THR A 61 -7.99 20.10 7.72
CA THR A 61 -7.58 20.34 9.10
C THR A 61 -6.88 19.10 9.66
N LEU A 62 -5.62 19.26 10.03
CA LEU A 62 -4.85 18.25 10.75
C LEU A 62 -4.86 18.59 12.25
N VAL A 63 -5.39 17.65 13.03
CA VAL A 63 -5.40 17.67 14.50
C VAL A 63 -4.32 16.67 14.97
N PRO A 64 -3.19 17.13 15.53
CA PRO A 64 -2.05 16.26 15.86
C PRO A 64 -2.23 15.46 17.15
N ASP A 65 -3.10 15.92 18.06
CA ASP A 65 -3.49 15.25 19.30
C ASP A 65 -4.92 15.70 19.67
N VAL A 66 -5.69 14.87 20.37
CA VAL A 66 -6.99 15.27 20.95
C VAL A 66 -6.86 16.40 21.99
N HIS A 67 -5.66 16.59 22.55
CA HIS A 67 -5.34 17.66 23.50
C HIS A 67 -4.69 18.91 22.87
N ALA A 68 -4.53 18.96 21.54
CA ALA A 68 -3.91 20.08 20.86
C ALA A 68 -4.73 21.37 20.99
N THR A 69 -4.09 22.47 21.39
CA THR A 69 -4.71 23.81 21.45
C THR A 69 -4.91 24.43 20.06
N ASP A 70 -4.03 24.09 19.13
CA ASP A 70 -3.92 24.68 17.80
C ASP A 70 -3.91 23.57 16.74
N ASN A 71 -4.61 23.81 15.63
CA ASN A 71 -4.74 22.85 14.53
C ASN A 71 -4.17 23.43 13.24
N TYR A 72 -3.52 22.59 12.43
CA TYR A 72 -2.98 23.02 11.14
C TYR A 72 -4.10 22.99 10.09
N MET A 73 -4.43 24.16 9.53
CA MET A 73 -5.55 24.33 8.60
C MET A 73 -5.09 24.91 7.27
N TRP A 74 -5.47 24.26 6.17
CA TRP A 74 -5.27 24.74 4.80
C TRP A 74 -6.62 24.96 4.13
N TYR A 75 -6.72 26.03 3.33
CA TYR A 75 -7.96 26.44 2.68
C TYR A 75 -7.77 26.66 1.17
N LEU A 76 -8.77 26.29 0.37
CA LEU A 76 -8.84 26.64 -1.05
C LEU A 76 -10.25 27.14 -1.36
N ASN A 77 -10.40 28.47 -1.37
CA ASN A 77 -11.68 29.15 -1.48
C ASN A 77 -11.78 29.98 -2.78
N GLY A 78 -12.98 30.02 -3.35
CA GLY A 78 -13.22 30.65 -4.64
C GLY A 78 -14.57 30.26 -5.23
N TYR A 79 -14.58 29.84 -6.48
CA TYR A 79 -15.79 29.42 -7.20
C TYR A 79 -15.51 28.22 -8.11
N LEU A 80 -16.50 27.36 -8.27
CA LEU A 80 -16.53 26.30 -9.28
C LEU A 80 -17.62 26.65 -10.31
N ARG A 81 -17.23 26.82 -11.56
CA ARG A 81 -18.14 27.02 -12.70
C ARG A 81 -18.36 25.68 -13.39
N VAL A 82 -19.61 25.30 -13.66
CA VAL A 82 -20.00 24.05 -14.32
C VAL A 82 -21.11 24.32 -15.33
N HIS A 83 -20.93 23.88 -16.58
CA HIS A 83 -22.01 23.87 -17.58
C HIS A 83 -22.06 22.53 -18.32
N ARG A 84 -23.26 22.12 -18.74
CA ARG A 84 -23.42 20.96 -19.63
C ARG A 84 -23.08 21.39 -21.06
N TYR A 85 -21.96 20.88 -21.58
CA TYR A 85 -21.45 21.24 -22.90
C TYR A 85 -22.13 20.43 -24.01
N ASP A 86 -22.34 19.13 -23.77
CA ASP A 86 -23.15 18.26 -24.61
C ASP A 86 -23.83 17.17 -23.75
N ALA A 87 -24.68 16.33 -24.35
CA ALA A 87 -25.42 15.30 -23.62
C ALA A 87 -24.54 14.35 -22.78
N LYS A 88 -23.27 14.17 -23.17
CA LYS A 88 -22.27 13.28 -22.56
C LYS A 88 -21.14 14.02 -21.84
N ASN A 89 -21.16 15.36 -21.75
CA ASN A 89 -20.03 16.12 -21.22
C ASN A 89 -20.43 17.36 -20.43
N LEU A 90 -19.82 17.52 -19.25
CA LEU A 90 -19.77 18.77 -18.50
C LEU A 90 -18.42 19.46 -18.75
N ALA A 91 -18.42 20.79 -18.79
CA ALA A 91 -17.23 21.62 -18.76
C ALA A 91 -17.15 22.31 -17.39
N ALA A 92 -15.98 22.27 -16.76
CA ALA A 92 -15.76 22.80 -15.43
C ALA A 92 -14.51 23.71 -15.35
N GLN A 93 -14.57 24.74 -14.52
CA GLN A 93 -13.44 25.63 -14.24
C GLN A 93 -13.43 26.08 -12.78
N ILE A 94 -12.23 26.20 -12.20
CA ILE A 94 -12.01 26.72 -10.85
C ILE A 94 -11.54 28.17 -10.96
N GLU A 95 -12.19 29.06 -10.21
CA GLU A 95 -11.78 30.44 -9.97
C GLU A 95 -11.35 30.54 -8.50
N LEU A 96 -10.27 31.25 -8.17
CA LEU A 96 -9.81 31.42 -6.77
C LEU A 96 -10.03 32.86 -6.27
N ASP A 97 -10.31 32.99 -4.96
CA ASP A 97 -10.37 34.30 -4.31
C ASP A 97 -8.98 34.96 -4.31
N ARG A 98 -8.92 36.28 -4.56
CA ARG A 98 -7.67 37.05 -4.71
C ARG A 98 -6.68 36.93 -3.55
N HIS A 99 -7.16 36.61 -2.34
CA HIS A 99 -6.34 36.43 -1.13
C HIS A 99 -5.78 35.01 -0.96
N HIS A 100 -6.25 34.02 -1.73
CA HIS A 100 -5.79 32.63 -1.70
C HIS A 100 -4.82 32.30 -2.84
N ILE A 101 -4.36 33.30 -3.59
CA ILE A 101 -3.22 33.19 -4.51
C ILE A 101 -1.96 33.55 -3.69
N PRO A 102 -1.11 32.58 -3.32
CA PRO A 102 0.07 32.86 -2.50
C PRO A 102 1.05 33.74 -3.28
N GLN A 103 1.45 34.88 -2.69
CA GLN A 103 2.34 35.85 -3.35
C GLN A 103 3.81 35.40 -3.41
N SER A 104 4.18 34.31 -2.73
CA SER A 104 5.58 33.87 -2.56
C SER A 104 5.94 32.59 -3.30
N GLU A 105 5.16 31.49 -3.18
CA GLU A 105 5.53 30.19 -3.76
C GLU A 105 4.34 29.39 -4.34
N GLY A 106 4.52 28.93 -5.59
CA GLY A 106 3.64 27.99 -6.29
C GLY A 106 2.86 28.59 -7.46
N ASP A 107 3.07 28.08 -8.68
CA ASP A 107 2.21 28.42 -9.82
C ASP A 107 0.87 27.67 -9.70
N VAL A 108 -0.22 28.43 -9.62
CA VAL A 108 -1.60 27.91 -9.57
C VAL A 108 -2.29 27.93 -10.94
N SER A 109 -1.61 28.36 -12.00
CA SER A 109 -2.18 28.51 -13.36
C SER A 109 -2.86 27.23 -13.86
N ALA A 110 -2.24 26.07 -13.60
CA ALA A 110 -2.78 24.76 -13.93
C ALA A 110 -4.16 24.53 -13.31
N LEU A 111 -4.36 24.84 -12.03
CA LEU A 111 -5.64 24.62 -11.34
C LEU A 111 -6.77 25.47 -11.92
N LEU A 112 -6.43 26.68 -12.38
CA LEU A 112 -7.36 27.61 -13.04
C LEU A 112 -7.68 27.21 -14.49
N GLN A 113 -6.92 26.29 -15.10
CA GLN A 113 -7.26 25.75 -16.42
C GLN A 113 -8.53 24.90 -16.36
N PRO A 114 -9.41 25.02 -17.35
CA PRO A 114 -10.65 24.25 -17.39
C PRO A 114 -10.43 22.79 -17.78
N PHE A 115 -11.40 21.96 -17.40
CA PHE A 115 -11.40 20.52 -17.61
C PHE A 115 -12.77 20.02 -18.03
N ARG A 116 -12.81 18.87 -18.71
CA ARG A 116 -14.01 18.24 -19.26
C ARG A 116 -14.30 16.97 -18.49
N ILE A 117 -15.54 16.81 -18.01
CA ILE A 117 -16.01 15.62 -17.29
C ILE A 117 -16.94 14.86 -18.24
N ALA A 118 -16.57 13.63 -18.62
CA ALA A 118 -17.43 12.76 -19.41
C ALA A 118 -18.46 12.07 -18.49
N ILE A 119 -19.73 12.11 -18.92
CA ILE A 119 -20.88 11.54 -18.21
C ILE A 119 -21.64 10.55 -19.10
N ALA A 120 -22.23 9.52 -18.48
CA ALA A 120 -23.17 8.61 -19.11
C ALA A 120 -24.21 8.16 -18.08
N ASN A 121 -25.49 8.14 -18.46
CA ASN A 121 -26.62 7.95 -17.54
C ASN A 121 -26.49 8.85 -16.29
N ASP A 122 -26.04 10.09 -16.51
CA ASP A 122 -25.73 11.12 -15.50
C ASP A 122 -24.74 10.73 -14.37
N THR A 123 -24.07 9.58 -14.52
CA THR A 123 -22.87 9.17 -13.75
C THR A 123 -21.58 9.67 -14.41
N ILE A 124 -20.50 9.83 -13.64
CA ILE A 124 -19.20 10.33 -14.14
C ILE A 124 -18.29 9.15 -14.49
N LEU A 125 -17.79 9.14 -15.74
CA LEU A 125 -16.91 8.08 -16.24
C LEU A 125 -15.42 8.45 -16.13
N SER A 126 -15.06 9.63 -16.62
CA SER A 126 -13.66 9.99 -16.88
C SER A 126 -13.48 11.49 -17.10
N ILE A 127 -12.26 12.01 -16.98
CA ILE A 127 -11.96 13.45 -17.02
C ILE A 127 -10.84 13.73 -18.03
N GLN A 128 -11.01 14.75 -18.87
CA GLN A 128 -9.99 15.22 -19.81
C GLN A 128 -9.47 16.59 -19.33
N PHE A 129 -8.15 16.69 -19.18
CA PHE A 129 -7.45 17.89 -18.72
C PHE A 129 -6.82 18.65 -19.89
N LYS A 130 -6.16 19.78 -19.60
CA LYS A 130 -5.22 20.39 -20.56
C LYS A 130 -3.99 19.50 -20.75
N LEU A 131 -3.30 19.68 -21.87
CA LEU A 131 -2.01 19.06 -22.13
C LEU A 131 -1.02 19.49 -21.04
N ASN A 132 -0.23 18.52 -20.52
CA ASN A 132 0.74 18.71 -19.44
C ASN A 132 0.16 19.20 -18.09
N GLU A 133 -1.10 18.87 -17.79
CA GLU A 133 -1.70 19.08 -16.46
C GLU A 133 -0.90 18.31 -15.37
N PRO A 134 -0.42 18.97 -14.29
CA PRO A 134 0.34 18.32 -13.23
C PRO A 134 -0.57 17.52 -12.28
N ILE A 135 -0.03 16.42 -11.73
CA ILE A 135 -0.77 15.43 -10.92
C ILE A 135 -1.53 16.07 -9.76
N TRP A 136 -0.94 17.04 -9.05
CA TRP A 136 -1.58 17.73 -7.94
C TRP A 136 -2.87 18.47 -8.34
N SER A 137 -2.86 19.12 -9.50
CA SER A 137 -4.00 19.88 -10.03
C SER A 137 -5.06 18.93 -10.59
N ALA A 138 -4.63 17.93 -11.37
CA ALA A 138 -5.49 16.86 -11.86
C ALA A 138 -6.24 16.16 -10.71
N ASN A 139 -5.58 15.87 -9.59
CA ASN A 139 -6.21 15.24 -8.42
C ASN A 139 -7.24 16.13 -7.70
N ILE A 140 -7.02 17.44 -7.60
CA ILE A 140 -8.05 18.37 -7.07
C ILE A 140 -9.26 18.39 -8.00
N LYS A 141 -9.04 18.43 -9.32
CA LYS A 141 -10.10 18.38 -10.34
C LYS A 141 -10.87 17.04 -10.32
N ARG A 142 -10.18 15.90 -10.13
CA ARG A 142 -10.79 14.57 -9.89
C ARG A 142 -11.66 14.55 -8.62
N ALA A 143 -11.15 15.11 -7.51
CA ALA A 143 -11.87 15.15 -6.25
C ALA A 143 -13.18 15.96 -6.36
N LEU A 144 -13.10 17.17 -6.93
CA LEU A 144 -14.27 18.03 -7.17
C LEU A 144 -15.26 17.36 -8.14
N ALA A 145 -14.80 16.79 -9.25
CA ALA A 145 -15.66 16.04 -10.17
C ALA A 145 -16.40 14.90 -9.47
N SER A 146 -15.72 14.08 -8.65
CA SER A 146 -16.33 12.94 -7.94
C SER A 146 -17.47 13.30 -6.97
N LEU A 147 -17.60 14.59 -6.62
CA LEU A 147 -18.70 15.08 -5.79
C LEU A 147 -19.94 15.45 -6.62
N LEU A 148 -19.81 15.67 -7.93
CA LEU A 148 -20.89 16.14 -8.83
C LEU A 148 -21.85 15.02 -9.30
N GLN A 149 -21.99 13.93 -8.55
CA GLN A 149 -22.91 12.81 -8.86
C GLN A 149 -23.68 12.31 -7.64
N ALA A 150 -24.98 12.02 -7.81
CA ALA A 150 -25.87 11.45 -6.82
C ALA A 150 -26.86 10.47 -7.47
N HIS A 151 -27.24 9.41 -6.76
CA HIS A 151 -28.15 8.36 -7.22
C HIS A 151 -29.46 8.35 -6.41
N GLY A 152 -30.57 7.96 -7.04
CA GLY A 152 -31.90 7.88 -6.46
C GLY A 152 -33.01 8.08 -7.49
N ASP A 153 -33.99 7.18 -7.54
CA ASP A 153 -35.20 7.32 -8.36
C ASP A 153 -36.34 8.06 -7.62
N GLY A 154 -36.34 8.04 -6.29
CA GLY A 154 -37.30 8.74 -5.45
C GLY A 154 -36.85 8.93 -3.99
N PRO A 155 -37.77 9.31 -3.07
CA PRO A 155 -37.50 9.32 -1.64
C PRO A 155 -37.38 7.87 -1.11
N GLY A 156 -36.24 7.52 -0.51
CA GLY A 156 -35.94 6.14 -0.15
C GLY A 156 -34.51 5.96 0.39
N ALA A 157 -34.11 4.70 0.57
CA ALA A 157 -32.75 4.31 0.92
C ALA A 157 -32.21 3.33 -0.12
N TYR A 158 -31.00 3.56 -0.61
CA TYR A 158 -30.40 2.82 -1.73
C TYR A 158 -28.93 2.51 -1.44
N VAL A 159 -28.39 1.47 -2.09
CA VAL A 159 -26.96 1.14 -2.05
C VAL A 159 -26.48 0.91 -3.48
N VAL A 160 -25.43 1.62 -3.88
CA VAL A 160 -24.88 1.61 -5.25
C VAL A 160 -23.36 1.51 -5.17
N ASP A 161 -22.74 0.64 -5.97
CA ASP A 161 -21.28 0.64 -6.16
C ASP A 161 -20.88 1.81 -7.07
N GLU A 162 -20.41 2.90 -6.47
CA GLU A 162 -20.03 4.13 -7.18
C GLU A 162 -18.53 4.18 -7.47
N GLN A 163 -18.17 4.60 -8.69
CA GLN A 163 -16.80 4.97 -9.06
C GLN A 163 -16.45 6.39 -8.62
N GLY A 164 -15.37 6.55 -7.86
CA GLY A 164 -14.83 7.85 -7.46
C GLY A 164 -13.32 7.85 -7.29
N ILE A 165 -12.77 8.88 -6.64
CA ILE A 165 -11.31 9.02 -6.46
C ILE A 165 -10.66 7.86 -5.68
N PHE A 166 -11.43 7.09 -4.91
CA PHE A 166 -10.95 5.92 -4.17
C PHE A 166 -11.09 4.60 -4.94
N GLY A 167 -11.74 4.60 -6.11
CA GLY A 167 -12.12 3.41 -6.87
C GLY A 167 -13.63 3.14 -6.80
N SER A 168 -14.04 1.89 -6.94
CA SER A 168 -15.44 1.45 -6.76
C SER A 168 -15.73 1.27 -5.28
N CYS A 169 -16.70 2.02 -4.73
CA CYS A 169 -17.07 1.95 -3.31
C CYS A 169 -18.57 1.68 -3.15
N PRO A 170 -18.98 0.71 -2.30
CA PRO A 170 -20.39 0.56 -1.94
C PRO A 170 -20.83 1.82 -1.20
N THR A 171 -21.79 2.52 -1.79
CA THR A 171 -22.19 3.88 -1.38
C THR A 171 -23.68 3.88 -1.04
N GLU A 172 -23.97 4.26 0.20
CA GLU A 172 -25.29 4.26 0.79
C GLU A 172 -25.92 5.65 0.62
N TYR A 173 -27.13 5.69 0.08
CA TYR A 173 -27.90 6.89 -0.19
C TYR A 173 -29.18 6.91 0.62
N PHE A 174 -29.52 8.07 1.21
CA PHE A 174 -30.81 8.32 1.82
C PHE A 174 -31.40 9.62 1.27
N VAL A 175 -32.56 9.52 0.62
CA VAL A 175 -33.18 10.60 -0.15
C VAL A 175 -34.51 11.02 0.49
N VAL A 176 -34.67 12.31 0.76
CA VAL A 176 -35.88 12.91 1.35
C VAL A 176 -36.36 14.07 0.50
N ASN A 177 -37.59 13.99 -0.04
CA ASN A 177 -38.20 15.12 -0.73
C ASN A 177 -38.89 16.07 0.27
N LYS A 178 -38.41 17.31 0.35
CA LYS A 178 -39.09 18.43 1.02
C LYS A 178 -39.73 19.35 -0.02
N SER A 179 -40.92 18.97 -0.46
CA SER A 179 -41.75 19.64 -1.48
C SER A 179 -41.10 19.76 -2.87
N ASN A 180 -40.15 20.69 -3.03
CA ASN A 180 -39.45 21.01 -4.29
C ASN A 180 -37.91 20.88 -4.18
N VAL A 181 -37.40 20.52 -3.00
CA VAL A 181 -35.98 20.28 -2.74
C VAL A 181 -35.80 18.86 -2.23
N TYR A 182 -34.97 18.08 -2.92
CA TYR A 182 -34.54 16.77 -2.47
C TYR A 182 -33.28 16.96 -1.63
N GLU A 183 -33.34 16.56 -0.36
CA GLU A 183 -32.18 16.41 0.51
C GLU A 183 -31.66 14.98 0.37
N ILE A 184 -30.36 14.83 0.12
CA ILE A 184 -29.72 13.52 -0.05
C ILE A 184 -28.53 13.43 0.89
N SER A 185 -28.50 12.40 1.74
CA SER A 185 -27.30 11.98 2.47
C SER A 185 -26.63 10.83 1.70
N LYS A 186 -25.31 10.89 1.58
CA LYS A 186 -24.46 9.93 0.84
C LYS A 186 -23.29 9.50 1.71
N THR A 187 -23.25 8.24 2.13
CA THR A 187 -22.21 7.65 2.98
C THR A 187 -21.42 6.61 2.19
N TYR A 188 -20.09 6.60 2.31
CA TYR A 188 -19.23 5.70 1.54
C TYR A 188 -18.67 4.58 2.43
N GLY A 189 -18.78 3.32 1.99
CA GLY A 189 -18.11 2.16 2.58
C GLY A 189 -16.61 2.16 2.28
N MET A 190 -15.87 3.08 2.91
CA MET A 190 -14.43 3.30 2.71
C MET A 190 -13.56 2.07 3.01
N ASP A 191 -14.07 1.18 3.86
CA ASP A 191 -13.51 -0.12 4.22
C ASP A 191 -13.58 -1.15 3.08
N ARG A 192 -14.57 -1.01 2.19
CA ARG A 192 -14.91 -1.95 1.11
C ARG A 192 -14.66 -1.39 -0.29
N CYS A 193 -14.05 -0.20 -0.39
CA CYS A 193 -13.62 0.37 -1.68
C CYS A 193 -12.60 -0.55 -2.40
N THR A 194 -12.67 -0.60 -3.72
CA THR A 194 -11.76 -1.35 -4.60
C THR A 194 -11.09 -0.40 -5.60
N ILE A 195 -9.78 -0.18 -5.56
CA ILE A 195 -8.77 -0.76 -4.64
C ILE A 195 -8.91 -0.25 -3.20
N TYR A 196 -8.67 -1.14 -2.22
CA TYR A 196 -8.73 -0.79 -0.80
C TYR A 196 -7.53 0.08 -0.41
N ARG A 197 -7.70 1.41 -0.44
CA ARG A 197 -6.62 2.38 -0.14
C ARG A 197 -6.05 2.24 1.27
N GLY A 198 -6.82 1.71 2.22
CA GLY A 198 -6.32 1.38 3.57
C GLY A 198 -5.22 0.33 3.60
N ALA A 199 -5.06 -0.47 2.53
CA ALA A 199 -3.95 -1.41 2.37
C ALA A 199 -2.57 -0.72 2.40
N ILE A 200 -2.47 0.60 2.20
CA ILE A 200 -1.19 1.31 2.26
C ILE A 200 -0.46 1.13 3.60
N TYR A 201 -1.19 0.94 4.71
CA TYR A 201 -0.60 0.62 6.02
C TYR A 201 -0.11 -0.84 6.10
N LEU A 202 -0.68 -1.73 5.30
CA LEU A 202 -0.25 -3.13 5.20
C LEU A 202 1.03 -3.26 4.36
N THR A 203 1.29 -2.30 3.45
CA THR A 203 2.32 -2.41 2.39
C THR A 203 3.45 -1.38 2.47
N ARG A 204 3.29 -0.29 3.24
CA ARG A 204 4.34 0.73 3.50
C ARG A 204 4.79 0.81 4.97
N SER A 205 4.20 -0.01 5.86
CA SER A 205 4.60 -0.04 7.27
C SER A 205 5.89 -0.83 7.45
N ASN A 206 6.90 -0.20 8.06
CA ASN A 206 8.09 -0.90 8.57
C ASN A 206 7.81 -1.67 9.87
N ILE A 207 6.64 -1.45 10.50
CA ILE A 207 6.18 -2.19 11.68
C ILE A 207 5.52 -3.50 11.23
N PRO A 208 5.99 -4.69 11.68
CA PRO A 208 5.38 -5.97 11.36
C PRO A 208 3.90 -6.05 11.77
N GLN A 209 3.08 -6.66 10.93
CA GLN A 209 1.67 -6.84 11.21
C GLN A 209 1.45 -7.89 12.31
N ASN A 210 1.06 -7.45 13.51
CA ASN A 210 0.46 -8.35 14.49
C ASN A 210 -0.92 -8.80 13.97
N HIS A 211 -0.97 -9.96 13.32
CA HIS A 211 -2.12 -10.51 12.58
C HIS A 211 -3.18 -11.17 13.47
N CYS A 212 -2.85 -11.55 14.71
CA CYS A 212 -3.58 -12.58 15.44
C CYS A 212 -4.81 -12.11 16.23
N ILE A 213 -5.14 -10.82 16.17
CA ILE A 213 -6.18 -10.22 17.01
C ILE A 213 -7.43 -9.96 16.14
N PRO A 214 -8.49 -10.79 16.19
CA PRO A 214 -9.71 -10.56 15.41
C PRO A 214 -10.46 -9.27 15.80
N ASN A 215 -10.11 -8.69 16.96
CA ASN A 215 -10.63 -7.42 17.46
C ASN A 215 -9.61 -6.25 17.34
N LYS A 216 -8.57 -6.37 16.51
CA LYS A 216 -7.58 -5.27 16.35
C LYS A 216 -8.26 -4.02 15.81
N GLN A 217 -8.07 -2.87 16.47
CA GLN A 217 -8.52 -1.61 15.89
C GLN A 217 -7.68 -1.29 14.65
N PRO A 218 -8.29 -0.97 13.49
CA PRO A 218 -7.53 -0.56 12.32
C PRO A 218 -6.64 0.65 12.62
N GLN A 219 -5.37 0.61 12.20
CA GLN A 219 -4.42 1.72 12.37
C GLN A 219 -4.87 3.00 11.65
N ALA A 220 -5.72 2.88 10.63
CA ALA A 220 -6.47 4.00 10.09
C ALA A 220 -7.94 3.64 9.90
N ILE A 221 -8.83 4.56 10.30
CA ILE A 221 -10.27 4.47 10.10
C ILE A 221 -10.71 5.71 9.33
N THR A 222 -11.26 5.51 8.13
CA THR A 222 -11.73 6.61 7.27
C THR A 222 -13.25 6.56 7.13
N SER A 223 -13.90 7.70 7.30
CA SER A 223 -15.32 7.90 7.01
C SER A 223 -15.49 9.07 6.04
N ARG A 224 -16.47 8.98 5.14
CA ARG A 224 -16.84 10.04 4.20
C ARG A 224 -18.36 10.12 4.13
N ILE A 225 -18.89 11.33 4.28
CA ILE A 225 -20.33 11.64 4.22
C ILE A 225 -20.50 12.92 3.41
N ALA A 226 -21.37 12.91 2.40
CA ALA A 226 -21.72 14.10 1.63
C ALA A 226 -23.24 14.34 1.66
N ASN A 227 -23.63 15.58 1.95
CA ASN A 227 -25.02 16.01 1.95
C ASN A 227 -25.28 16.89 0.73
N TYR A 228 -26.40 16.69 0.05
CA TYR A 228 -26.80 17.43 -1.14
C TYR A 228 -28.19 18.04 -0.96
N LYS A 229 -28.41 19.20 -1.58
CA LYS A 229 -29.75 19.77 -1.80
C LYS A 229 -29.92 19.98 -3.30
N LEU A 230 -30.86 19.24 -3.89
CA LEU A 230 -31.21 19.32 -5.30
C LEU A 230 -32.58 19.99 -5.44
N ARG A 231 -32.64 21.16 -6.07
CA ARG A 231 -33.91 21.81 -6.44
C ARG A 231 -34.45 21.17 -7.71
N LYS A 232 -35.72 20.76 -7.71
CA LYS A 232 -36.39 20.24 -8.91
C LYS A 232 -36.72 21.37 -9.89
N ILE A 233 -36.49 21.14 -11.19
CA ILE A 233 -36.80 22.09 -12.27
C ILE A 233 -37.81 21.49 -13.25
N GLU A 234 -37.60 20.24 -13.68
CA GLU A 234 -38.52 19.48 -14.54
C GLU A 234 -38.87 18.14 -13.88
N SER A 235 -39.71 17.32 -14.51
CA SER A 235 -40.16 16.02 -13.96
C SER A 235 -39.02 15.07 -13.58
N TYR A 236 -37.89 15.11 -14.29
CA TYR A 236 -36.71 14.26 -14.07
C TYR A 236 -35.41 15.08 -13.89
N ARG A 237 -35.47 16.41 -13.95
CA ARG A 237 -34.31 17.30 -13.97
C ARG A 237 -34.23 18.21 -12.75
N TYR A 238 -33.01 18.36 -12.26
CA TYR A 238 -32.69 19.00 -11.01
C TYR A 238 -31.57 20.03 -11.20
N MET A 239 -31.32 20.82 -10.16
CA MET A 239 -30.17 21.71 -10.04
C MET A 239 -29.60 21.55 -8.64
N LEU A 240 -28.30 21.26 -8.54
CA LEU A 240 -27.60 21.31 -7.26
C LEU A 240 -27.65 22.75 -6.72
N THR A 241 -28.15 22.93 -5.51
CA THR A 241 -28.16 24.21 -4.80
C THR A 241 -27.17 24.26 -3.64
N GLU A 242 -26.89 23.12 -3.02
CA GLU A 242 -25.94 23.00 -1.91
C GLU A 242 -25.32 21.60 -1.88
N LEU A 243 -24.02 21.52 -1.62
CA LEU A 243 -23.27 20.30 -1.34
C LEU A 243 -22.40 20.57 -0.11
N ASP A 244 -22.40 19.66 0.87
CA ASP A 244 -21.46 19.67 2.02
C ASP A 244 -20.86 18.27 2.17
N GLY A 245 -19.68 18.09 1.58
CA GLY A 245 -18.91 16.85 1.59
C GLY A 245 -17.85 16.89 2.68
N THR A 246 -17.90 15.93 3.61
CA THR A 246 -16.92 15.78 4.68
C THR A 246 -16.23 14.43 4.62
N MET A 247 -14.95 14.41 4.96
CA MET A 247 -14.12 13.23 5.12
C MET A 247 -13.37 13.33 6.45
N ARG A 248 -13.24 12.21 7.16
CA ARG A 248 -12.58 12.11 8.46
C ARG A 248 -11.72 10.86 8.46
N THR A 249 -10.41 11.03 8.60
CA THR A 249 -9.46 9.92 8.78
C THR A 249 -8.86 10.01 10.17
N ASN A 250 -9.11 9.00 11.00
CA ASN A 250 -8.42 8.78 12.26
C ASN A 250 -7.19 7.91 11.97
N ILE A 251 -6.01 8.29 12.48
CA ILE A 251 -4.76 7.52 12.34
C ILE A 251 -4.20 7.25 13.74
N ARG A 252 -4.03 5.97 14.06
CA ARG A 252 -3.32 5.46 15.24
C ARG A 252 -2.04 4.79 14.78
N THR A 253 -0.93 5.51 14.87
CA THR A 253 0.40 4.99 14.52
C THR A 253 0.78 3.81 15.43
N LEU A 254 0.53 3.96 16.73
CA LEU A 254 0.77 2.98 17.79
C LEU A 254 -0.42 2.93 18.76
N GLU A 255 -0.69 1.77 19.37
CA GLU A 255 -1.84 1.57 20.27
C GLU A 255 -1.76 2.42 21.55
N SER A 256 -0.54 2.81 21.97
CA SER A 256 -0.28 3.63 23.16
C SER A 256 -0.39 5.15 22.95
N TYR A 257 -0.59 5.62 21.70
CA TYR A 257 -0.62 7.05 21.37
C TYR A 257 -2.04 7.56 21.11
N TYR A 258 -2.26 8.86 21.33
CA TYR A 258 -3.52 9.49 20.94
C TYR A 258 -3.68 9.46 19.41
N PRO A 259 -4.92 9.25 18.92
CA PRO A 259 -5.17 9.27 17.49
C PRO A 259 -4.97 10.67 16.90
N GLN A 260 -4.26 10.73 15.78
CA GLN A 260 -4.24 11.91 14.91
C GLN A 260 -5.51 11.92 14.05
N PHE A 261 -6.00 13.11 13.68
CA PHE A 261 -7.17 13.24 12.81
C PHE A 261 -6.89 14.16 11.63
N LEU A 262 -7.15 13.66 10.43
CA LEU A 262 -7.26 14.47 9.22
C LEU A 262 -8.74 14.66 8.88
N TYR A 263 -9.21 15.90 9.00
CA TYR A 263 -10.50 16.33 8.49
C TYR A 263 -10.31 16.97 7.12
N SER A 264 -11.26 16.76 6.21
CA SER A 264 -11.30 17.46 4.93
C SER A 264 -12.74 17.74 4.55
N ARG A 265 -13.01 18.95 4.07
CA ARG A 265 -14.36 19.41 3.73
C ARG A 265 -14.37 20.14 2.40
N VAL A 266 -15.42 19.89 1.63
CA VAL A 266 -15.73 20.59 0.37
C VAL A 266 -17.19 20.98 0.40
N VAL A 267 -17.44 22.29 0.35
CA VAL A 267 -18.79 22.87 0.27
C VAL A 267 -18.94 23.56 -1.09
N LEU A 268 -20.03 23.25 -1.79
CA LEU A 268 -20.51 24.00 -2.94
C LEU A 268 -21.83 24.67 -2.57
N ARG A 269 -21.93 26.00 -2.68
CA ARG A 269 -23.19 26.73 -2.54
C ARG A 269 -23.52 27.40 -3.86
N TYR A 270 -24.76 27.30 -4.34
CA TYR A 270 -25.19 28.01 -5.53
C TYR A 270 -24.99 29.53 -5.36
N ASP A 271 -24.26 30.17 -6.27
CA ASP A 271 -24.05 31.62 -6.35
C ASP A 271 -25.03 32.22 -7.37
N ARG A 272 -24.94 31.77 -8.63
CA ARG A 272 -25.79 32.20 -9.74
C ARG A 272 -25.73 31.23 -10.91
N HIS A 273 -26.62 31.39 -11.89
CA HIS A 273 -26.47 30.78 -13.21
C HIS A 273 -26.68 31.81 -14.32
N GLN A 274 -26.22 31.48 -15.52
CA GLN A 274 -26.57 32.12 -16.78
C GLN A 274 -27.28 31.08 -17.65
N VAL A 275 -28.38 31.48 -18.28
CA VAL A 275 -29.03 30.66 -19.32
C VAL A 275 -28.39 31.03 -20.66
N LEU A 276 -27.97 30.00 -21.40
CA LEU A 276 -27.38 30.12 -22.72
C LEU A 276 -28.49 30.06 -23.76
N GLU A 277 -28.56 31.03 -24.66
CA GLU A 277 -29.52 31.03 -25.77
C GLU A 277 -29.16 29.97 -26.81
N ASP A 278 -30.16 29.38 -27.47
CA ASP A 278 -30.01 28.37 -28.54
C ASP A 278 -29.47 28.98 -29.86
N GLY A 279 -28.26 29.52 -29.79
CA GLY A 279 -27.48 29.94 -30.95
C GLY A 279 -26.79 28.77 -31.66
N PRO A 280 -26.15 29.00 -32.82
CA PRO A 280 -25.30 27.99 -33.46
C PRO A 280 -24.16 27.59 -32.51
N PRO A 281 -23.66 26.33 -32.56
CA PRO A 281 -22.65 25.81 -31.64
C PRO A 281 -21.29 26.51 -31.83
N GLY A 282 -21.15 27.69 -31.22
CA GLY A 282 -20.30 28.75 -31.74
C GLY A 282 -19.37 29.44 -30.74
N ARG A 283 -19.43 29.08 -29.44
CA ARG A 283 -18.35 29.26 -28.44
C ARG A 283 -18.69 28.48 -27.16
N PRO A 284 -17.78 27.61 -26.67
CA PRO A 284 -17.86 27.14 -25.29
C PRO A 284 -17.81 28.34 -24.33
N VAL A 285 -18.60 28.32 -23.25
CA VAL A 285 -18.51 29.33 -22.18
C VAL A 285 -17.14 29.27 -21.49
N VAL A 286 -16.52 28.10 -21.54
CA VAL A 286 -15.22 27.75 -21.00
C VAL A 286 -14.54 26.83 -22.01
N ASP A 287 -13.34 27.17 -22.49
CA ASP A 287 -12.67 26.40 -23.56
C ASP A 287 -12.18 25.03 -23.08
N ILE A 288 -12.97 23.99 -23.36
CA ILE A 288 -12.63 22.57 -23.18
C ILE A 288 -12.35 21.85 -24.52
N VAL A 289 -11.88 22.58 -25.53
CA VAL A 289 -11.56 22.04 -26.87
C VAL A 289 -10.08 22.28 -27.22
N SER A 290 -9.58 23.50 -27.10
CA SER A 290 -8.20 23.83 -27.46
C SER A 290 -7.20 23.32 -26.41
N GLY A 291 -6.12 22.68 -26.85
CA GLY A 291 -5.02 22.27 -25.95
C GLY A 291 -5.40 21.24 -24.89
N MET A 292 -6.47 20.47 -25.11
CA MET A 292 -6.83 19.32 -24.25
C MET A 292 -5.87 18.14 -24.49
N ALA A 293 -5.67 17.30 -23.49
CA ALA A 293 -4.95 16.03 -23.64
C ALA A 293 -5.71 15.06 -24.57
N LEU A 294 -5.00 14.25 -25.36
CA LEU A 294 -5.61 13.34 -26.36
C LEU A 294 -6.50 12.25 -25.74
N LEU A 295 -6.23 11.86 -24.50
CA LEU A 295 -6.92 10.79 -23.79
C LEU A 295 -7.66 11.34 -22.56
N PHE A 296 -8.75 10.67 -22.19
CA PHE A 296 -9.41 10.88 -20.91
C PHE A 296 -8.67 10.10 -19.80
N SER A 297 -8.45 10.75 -18.67
CA SER A 297 -8.00 10.12 -17.42
C SER A 297 -9.16 9.42 -16.72
N PRO A 298 -8.92 8.30 -15.99
CA PRO A 298 -9.86 7.83 -14.98
C PRO A 298 -10.09 8.88 -13.88
N ILE A 299 -11.20 8.75 -13.16
CA ILE A 299 -11.53 9.56 -11.98
C ILE A 299 -10.70 9.18 -10.73
N LEU A 300 -10.12 7.98 -10.72
CA LEU A 300 -9.28 7.43 -9.63
C LEU A 300 -8.14 8.39 -9.25
N PHE A 301 -7.91 8.57 -7.95
CA PHE A 301 -6.79 9.36 -7.42
C PHE A 301 -5.45 8.78 -7.88
N ASP A 302 -4.65 9.65 -8.46
CA ASP A 302 -3.39 9.35 -9.13
C ASP A 302 -2.25 9.51 -8.13
N SER A 303 -1.54 8.43 -7.84
CA SER A 303 -0.50 8.43 -6.80
C SER A 303 0.74 9.16 -7.34
N PRO A 304 1.28 10.17 -6.64
CA PRO A 304 2.43 10.92 -7.13
C PRO A 304 3.74 10.15 -6.89
N ASP A 305 3.87 8.99 -7.53
CA ASP A 305 4.92 7.96 -7.36
C ASP A 305 6.34 8.38 -7.84
N LEU A 306 6.60 9.69 -7.88
CA LEU A 306 7.90 10.31 -8.17
C LEU A 306 8.29 11.39 -7.15
N GLU A 307 7.32 12.00 -6.45
CA GLU A 307 7.54 13.10 -5.51
C GLU A 307 6.22 13.47 -4.78
N ALA A 308 6.25 13.48 -3.45
CA ALA A 308 5.06 13.52 -2.59
C ALA A 308 4.02 14.65 -2.86
N THR A 309 4.42 15.83 -3.35
CA THR A 309 3.48 16.93 -3.67
C THR A 309 2.90 16.87 -5.08
N GLY A 310 3.24 15.86 -5.89
CA GLY A 310 2.70 15.66 -7.23
C GLY A 310 3.09 16.75 -8.23
N GLY A 311 4.30 17.32 -8.10
CA GLY A 311 4.80 18.41 -8.94
C GLY A 311 4.34 19.80 -8.51
N ARG A 312 3.96 20.01 -7.24
CA ARG A 312 3.58 21.33 -6.70
C ARG A 312 4.78 22.10 -6.14
N SER A 313 5.77 21.41 -5.56
CA SER A 313 6.96 22.03 -4.98
C SER A 313 7.89 22.61 -6.07
N PRO A 314 8.39 23.86 -5.93
CA PRO A 314 9.26 24.49 -6.92
C PRO A 314 10.69 23.89 -6.91
N LYS A 315 10.95 22.93 -7.81
CA LYS A 315 12.20 22.15 -7.88
C LYS A 315 13.38 22.88 -8.55
N SER A 316 13.95 23.90 -7.89
CA SER A 316 15.36 24.26 -8.15
C SER A 316 16.25 23.24 -7.47
N LYS A 317 17.00 22.46 -8.27
CA LYS A 317 17.92 21.43 -7.77
C LYS A 317 18.93 22.04 -6.79
N GLU A 318 19.44 23.22 -7.12
CA GLU A 318 20.42 23.99 -6.35
C GLU A 318 19.86 24.46 -5.00
N LYS A 319 18.58 24.89 -4.94
CA LYS A 319 17.92 25.25 -3.68
C LYS A 319 17.70 24.02 -2.81
N LEU A 320 17.24 22.91 -3.40
CA LEU A 320 16.99 21.65 -2.69
C LEU A 320 18.29 21.09 -2.09
N ILE A 321 19.37 21.04 -2.89
CA ILE A 321 20.70 20.61 -2.44
C ILE A 321 21.20 21.50 -1.29
N LYS A 322 21.26 22.83 -1.50
CA LYS A 322 21.80 23.76 -0.49
C LYS A 322 20.99 23.80 0.80
N ARG A 323 19.66 23.70 0.73
CA ARG A 323 18.81 23.62 1.93
C ARG A 323 19.07 22.32 2.69
N THR A 324 19.14 21.19 2.00
CA THR A 324 19.32 19.87 2.63
C THR A 324 20.71 19.73 3.24
N ALA A 325 21.77 20.11 2.49
CA ALA A 325 23.14 20.16 2.99
C ALA A 325 23.29 21.12 4.19
N SER A 326 22.61 22.27 4.18
CA SER A 326 22.59 23.20 5.33
C SER A 326 21.93 22.61 6.58
N LEU A 327 20.88 21.79 6.43
CA LEU A 327 20.22 21.13 7.57
C LEU A 327 21.05 19.97 8.12
N LEU A 328 21.68 19.17 7.24
CA LEU A 328 22.59 18.10 7.63
C LEU A 328 23.82 18.62 8.38
N ASN A 329 24.42 19.72 7.91
CA ASN A 329 25.53 20.37 8.61
C ASN A 329 25.11 20.94 9.98
N ALA A 330 23.94 21.58 10.06
CA ALA A 330 23.41 22.09 11.33
C ALA A 330 23.08 20.96 12.33
N MET A 331 22.65 19.79 11.84
CA MET A 331 22.43 18.62 12.68
C MET A 331 23.76 18.03 13.19
N ALA A 332 24.82 18.02 12.36
CA ALA A 332 26.16 17.66 12.80
C ALA A 332 26.68 18.62 13.88
N ASP A 333 26.56 19.94 13.68
CA ASP A 333 26.91 20.96 14.69
C ASP A 333 26.18 20.72 16.02
N ASN A 334 24.87 20.45 15.94
CA ASN A 334 24.05 20.20 17.12
C ASN A 334 24.49 18.93 17.87
N LEU A 335 24.91 17.86 17.17
CA LEU A 335 25.42 16.64 17.80
C LEU A 335 26.79 16.82 18.48
N GLU A 336 27.62 17.77 18.02
CA GLU A 336 28.83 18.18 18.74
C GLU A 336 28.50 18.92 20.05
N THR A 337 27.39 19.66 20.11
CA THR A 337 26.93 20.32 21.34
C THR A 337 26.18 19.36 22.26
N VAL A 338 26.94 18.78 23.21
CA VAL A 338 26.54 17.70 24.15
C VAL A 338 25.28 17.97 25.01
N ASP A 339 24.74 19.19 25.05
CA ASP A 339 23.55 19.57 25.84
C ASP A 339 22.21 19.17 25.18
N ASN A 340 22.23 18.41 24.09
CA ASN A 340 21.05 17.87 23.41
C ASN A 340 20.29 16.80 24.21
N LYS A 341 19.60 17.27 25.25
CA LYS A 341 18.40 16.60 25.78
C LYS A 341 17.31 16.65 24.71
N LEU A 342 17.21 15.58 23.93
CA LEU A 342 16.04 15.26 23.12
C LEU A 342 14.80 15.36 24.03
N LYS A 343 14.03 16.44 23.88
CA LYS A 343 12.81 16.68 24.68
C LYS A 343 11.69 15.74 24.26
N GLU A 344 11.67 15.41 22.98
CA GLU A 344 10.74 14.51 22.31
C GLU A 344 11.54 13.41 21.60
N PRO A 345 10.95 12.23 21.33
CA PRO A 345 11.60 11.16 20.57
C PRO A 345 11.66 11.43 19.05
N TYR A 346 11.33 12.64 18.61
CA TYR A 346 11.29 13.05 17.20
C TYR A 346 12.03 14.37 17.01
N ASP A 347 12.70 14.52 15.87
CA ASP A 347 13.38 15.76 15.46
C ASP A 347 12.76 16.28 14.15
N GLU A 348 12.33 17.55 14.16
CA GLU A 348 11.70 18.21 13.01
C GLU A 348 12.67 18.39 11.84
N THR A 349 13.96 18.53 12.12
CA THR A 349 15.04 18.65 11.13
C THR A 349 15.22 17.34 10.36
N VAL A 350 15.19 16.18 11.04
CA VAL A 350 15.21 14.86 10.37
C VAL A 350 14.00 14.72 9.44
N SER A 351 12.83 15.13 9.93
CA SER A 351 11.56 15.09 9.18
C SER A 351 11.60 15.98 7.93
N GLU A 352 12.14 17.19 8.04
CA GLU A 352 12.35 18.13 6.92
C GLU A 352 13.40 17.62 5.92
N ILE A 353 14.49 17.00 6.38
CA ILE A 353 15.51 16.38 5.50
C ILE A 353 14.89 15.24 4.68
N ILE A 354 14.15 14.33 5.33
CA ILE A 354 13.39 13.25 4.64
C ILE A 354 12.42 13.86 3.62
N ARG A 355 11.66 14.88 4.00
CA ARG A 355 10.71 15.56 3.11
C ARG A 355 11.41 16.17 1.89
N LEU A 356 12.55 16.83 2.07
CA LEU A 356 13.32 17.43 0.98
C LEU A 356 13.90 16.37 0.04
N MET A 357 14.57 15.36 0.59
CA MET A 357 15.15 14.24 -0.18
C MET A 357 14.07 13.46 -0.95
N GLY A 358 12.89 13.27 -0.36
CA GLY A 358 11.70 12.71 -1.00
C GLY A 358 11.09 13.54 -2.14
N THR A 359 11.66 14.71 -2.47
CA THR A 359 11.30 15.48 -3.68
C THR A 359 12.33 15.42 -4.82
N MET A 360 13.50 14.84 -4.57
CA MET A 360 14.65 14.84 -5.48
C MET A 360 14.62 13.65 -6.46
N ASP A 361 15.11 13.88 -7.67
CA ASP A 361 15.45 12.79 -8.59
C ASP A 361 16.85 12.22 -8.30
N LEU A 362 17.16 11.06 -8.90
CA LEU A 362 18.45 10.36 -8.70
C LEU A 362 19.67 11.22 -9.06
N GLU A 363 19.55 12.15 -10.01
CA GLU A 363 20.64 13.07 -10.37
C GLU A 363 20.86 14.11 -9.26
N THR A 364 19.78 14.73 -8.76
CA THR A 364 19.86 15.70 -7.65
C THR A 364 20.35 15.06 -6.35
N LEU A 365 19.98 13.80 -6.08
CA LEU A 365 20.50 13.05 -4.93
C LEU A 365 21.99 12.72 -5.05
N LYS A 366 22.50 12.45 -6.26
CA LYS A 366 23.93 12.27 -6.50
C LYS A 366 24.70 13.57 -6.31
N GLN A 367 24.21 14.67 -6.86
CA GLN A 367 24.76 16.02 -6.66
C GLN A 367 24.74 16.43 -5.17
N LEU A 368 23.71 16.05 -4.41
CA LEU A 368 23.66 16.26 -2.96
C LEU A 368 24.72 15.42 -2.22
N TYR A 369 24.90 14.14 -2.58
CA TYR A 369 25.95 13.31 -1.99
C TYR A 369 27.34 13.89 -2.26
N GLU A 370 27.61 14.33 -3.50
CA GLU A 370 28.85 14.99 -3.89
C GLU A 370 29.09 16.29 -3.08
N GLU A 371 28.09 17.15 -2.91
CA GLU A 371 28.19 18.38 -2.09
C GLU A 371 28.54 18.08 -0.61
N ILE A 372 28.07 16.95 -0.07
CA ILE A 372 28.30 16.55 1.33
C ILE A 372 29.67 15.86 1.53
N ASP A 373 30.11 15.05 0.56
CA ASP A 373 31.36 14.26 0.63
C ASP A 373 32.64 15.10 0.38
N LEU A 374 32.50 16.42 0.16
CA LEU A 374 33.59 17.39 -0.08
C LEU A 374 34.44 17.72 1.17
N GLY A 375 34.93 16.71 1.90
CA GLY A 375 35.99 16.89 2.89
C GLY A 375 36.10 15.80 3.95
N THR A 376 37.09 15.99 4.83
CA THR A 376 37.43 15.07 5.93
C THR A 376 37.42 15.76 7.30
N SER A 377 36.59 16.80 7.47
CA SER A 377 36.36 17.38 8.80
C SER A 377 35.29 16.56 9.53
N TYR A 378 35.43 16.40 10.85
CA TYR A 378 34.50 15.60 11.67
C TYR A 378 33.02 15.98 11.45
N ARG A 379 32.73 17.28 11.32
CA ARG A 379 31.42 17.84 10.96
C ARG A 379 30.89 17.29 9.64
N GLN A 380 31.71 17.27 8.59
CA GLN A 380 31.33 16.76 7.26
C GLN A 380 31.15 15.25 7.28
N GLU A 381 32.03 14.50 7.96
CA GLU A 381 31.87 13.06 8.12
C GLU A 381 30.59 12.71 8.89
N THR A 382 30.26 13.51 9.91
CA THR A 382 29.00 13.39 10.66
C THR A 382 27.79 13.71 9.77
N ALA A 383 27.81 14.80 9.02
CA ALA A 383 26.74 15.16 8.07
C ALA A 383 26.55 14.08 6.98
N ARG A 384 27.64 13.49 6.47
CA ARG A 384 27.63 12.35 5.54
C ARG A 384 27.03 11.09 6.18
N ASN A 385 27.39 10.78 7.42
CA ASN A 385 26.85 9.62 8.13
C ASN A 385 25.33 9.77 8.39
N ILE A 386 24.87 10.96 8.79
CA ILE A 386 23.44 11.28 8.93
C ILE A 386 22.72 11.12 7.59
N PHE A 387 23.28 11.66 6.49
CA PHE A 387 22.71 11.50 5.15
C PHE A 387 22.57 10.01 4.78
N LEU A 388 23.64 9.23 4.96
CA LEU A 388 23.65 7.79 4.66
C LEU A 388 22.65 7.00 5.52
N GLU A 389 22.38 7.41 6.76
CA GLU A 389 21.30 6.81 7.55
C GLU A 389 19.90 7.14 6.99
N ILE A 390 19.69 8.38 6.53
CA ILE A 390 18.40 8.89 6.04
C ILE A 390 18.04 8.42 4.62
N VAL A 391 19.00 8.26 3.70
CA VAL A 391 18.74 7.83 2.29
C VAL A 391 17.85 6.59 2.20
N PRO A 392 18.18 5.42 2.82
CA PRO A 392 17.34 4.23 2.71
C PRO A 392 16.00 4.40 3.44
N ARG A 393 15.94 5.22 4.49
CA ARG A 393 14.71 5.49 5.29
C ARG A 393 13.71 6.40 4.56
N THR A 394 14.17 7.16 3.57
CA THR A 394 13.34 8.06 2.76
C THR A 394 12.47 7.30 1.74
N GLY A 395 12.89 6.11 1.33
CA GLY A 395 12.01 5.11 0.72
C GLY A 395 11.53 5.33 -0.72
N THR A 396 11.91 6.43 -1.37
CA THR A 396 11.53 6.68 -2.77
C THR A 396 12.37 5.87 -3.74
N THR A 397 11.85 5.69 -4.95
CA THR A 397 12.55 5.05 -6.08
C THR A 397 13.94 5.68 -6.27
N SER A 398 14.03 7.02 -6.23
CA SER A 398 15.28 7.76 -6.36
C SER A 398 16.29 7.45 -5.25
N THR A 399 15.88 7.38 -3.98
CA THR A 399 16.83 7.11 -2.88
C THR A 399 17.26 5.65 -2.82
N ILE A 400 16.38 4.71 -3.17
CA ILE A 400 16.70 3.28 -3.27
C ILE A 400 17.73 3.03 -4.39
N LEU A 401 17.57 3.67 -5.55
CA LEU A 401 18.54 3.59 -6.64
C LEU A 401 19.88 4.27 -6.27
N LEU A 402 19.89 5.36 -5.50
CA LEU A 402 21.14 5.91 -4.96
C LEU A 402 21.82 4.90 -4.01
N THR A 403 21.08 4.30 -3.08
CA THR A 403 21.65 3.28 -2.18
C THR A 403 22.27 2.12 -2.96
N ARG A 404 21.56 1.59 -3.96
CA ARG A 404 22.10 0.55 -4.87
C ARG A 404 23.40 1.00 -5.52
N ASP A 405 23.42 2.18 -6.13
CA ASP A 405 24.59 2.69 -6.84
C ASP A 405 25.80 2.86 -5.91
N LEU A 406 25.61 3.39 -4.69
CA LEU A 406 26.67 3.52 -3.68
C LEU A 406 27.33 2.18 -3.32
N ILE A 407 26.52 1.12 -3.19
CA ILE A 407 26.97 -0.24 -2.80
C ILE A 407 27.64 -0.97 -3.98
N MET A 408 27.04 -0.90 -5.17
CA MET A 408 27.54 -1.62 -6.35
C MET A 408 28.82 -0.97 -6.90
N ASN A 409 28.90 0.36 -6.92
CA ASN A 409 30.09 1.10 -7.35
C ASN A 409 31.19 1.17 -6.27
N LYS A 410 31.03 0.48 -5.12
CA LYS A 410 31.97 0.45 -3.99
C LYS A 410 32.33 1.86 -3.44
N GLN A 411 31.36 2.79 -3.44
CA GLN A 411 31.55 4.19 -3.02
C GLN A 411 31.43 4.40 -1.50
N VAL A 412 30.99 3.39 -0.75
CA VAL A 412 30.93 3.39 0.72
C VAL A 412 31.72 2.21 1.31
N ASN A 413 32.15 2.34 2.57
CA ASN A 413 32.85 1.27 3.28
C ASN A 413 31.92 0.06 3.57
N PRO A 414 32.46 -1.14 3.86
CA PRO A 414 31.65 -2.36 4.03
C PRO A 414 30.60 -2.30 5.15
N MET A 415 30.91 -1.71 6.30
CA MET A 415 29.97 -1.59 7.42
C MET A 415 28.78 -0.71 7.03
N THR A 416 29.04 0.43 6.40
CA THR A 416 28.02 1.33 5.87
C THR A 416 27.19 0.66 4.76
N ALA A 417 27.80 -0.11 3.87
CA ALA A 417 27.07 -0.86 2.84
C ALA A 417 26.08 -1.86 3.46
N VAL A 418 26.48 -2.59 4.51
CA VAL A 418 25.61 -3.52 5.25
C VAL A 418 24.49 -2.77 5.98
N GLN A 419 24.78 -1.65 6.65
CA GLN A 419 23.77 -0.82 7.32
C GLN A 419 22.70 -0.27 6.35
N LEU A 420 23.14 0.22 5.19
CA LEU A 420 22.27 0.67 4.10
C LEU A 420 21.34 -0.47 3.65
N LEU A 421 21.90 -1.64 3.34
CA LEU A 421 21.16 -2.81 2.86
C LEU A 421 20.13 -3.32 3.88
N ILE A 422 20.50 -3.45 5.15
CA ILE A 422 19.60 -3.94 6.21
C ILE A 422 18.42 -2.97 6.42
N SER A 423 18.63 -1.65 6.26
CA SER A 423 17.52 -0.68 6.30
C SER A 423 16.63 -0.77 5.05
N LEU A 424 17.23 -0.89 3.86
CA LEU A 424 16.58 -0.64 2.56
C LEU A 424 15.19 -1.28 2.35
N PRO A 425 14.95 -2.59 2.56
CA PRO A 425 13.68 -3.22 2.17
C PRO A 425 12.50 -2.80 3.05
N PHE A 426 12.74 -2.38 4.29
CA PHE A 426 11.68 -2.08 5.26
C PHE A 426 11.08 -0.69 5.11
N TYR A 427 11.72 0.20 4.34
CA TYR A 427 11.27 1.59 4.13
C TYR A 427 10.79 1.85 2.69
N MET A 428 10.59 0.81 1.87
CA MET A 428 10.12 0.96 0.48
C MET A 428 8.73 1.62 0.40
N ALA A 429 8.69 2.92 0.10
CA ALA A 429 7.45 3.65 -0.14
C ALA A 429 6.90 3.35 -1.55
N GLU A 430 7.77 3.15 -2.54
CA GLU A 430 7.38 3.05 -3.96
C GLU A 430 7.73 1.66 -4.55
N PRO A 431 7.11 0.55 -4.07
CA PRO A 431 7.32 -0.76 -4.66
C PRO A 431 6.76 -0.81 -6.10
N SER A 432 7.58 -1.28 -7.03
CA SER A 432 7.23 -1.50 -8.44
C SER A 432 8.01 -2.68 -9.04
N PRO A 433 7.48 -3.34 -10.10
CA PRO A 433 8.23 -4.36 -10.85
C PRO A 433 9.56 -3.85 -11.40
N GLU A 434 9.58 -2.59 -11.84
CA GLU A 434 10.75 -1.93 -12.42
C GLU A 434 11.85 -1.76 -11.37
N LEU A 435 11.50 -1.33 -10.14
CA LEU A 435 12.45 -1.20 -9.04
C LEU A 435 13.01 -2.55 -8.59
N VAL A 436 12.17 -3.59 -8.55
CA VAL A 436 12.63 -4.97 -8.29
C VAL A 436 13.58 -5.45 -9.39
N LYS A 437 13.39 -5.06 -10.65
CA LYS A 437 14.32 -5.42 -11.73
C LYS A 437 15.64 -4.62 -11.66
N GLU A 438 15.57 -3.32 -11.38
CA GLU A 438 16.74 -2.45 -11.20
C GLU A 438 17.62 -2.87 -10.00
N CYS A 439 17.05 -3.53 -8.98
CA CYS A 439 17.78 -4.05 -7.82
C CYS A 439 18.25 -5.52 -7.95
N GLU A 440 17.97 -6.21 -9.06
CA GLU A 440 18.38 -7.62 -9.27
C GLU A 440 19.91 -7.81 -9.22
N VAL A 441 20.67 -6.75 -9.54
CA VAL A 441 22.14 -6.68 -9.43
C VAL A 441 22.67 -6.93 -8.01
N PHE A 442 21.83 -6.87 -6.97
CA PHE A 442 22.21 -7.29 -5.61
C PHE A 442 22.58 -8.78 -5.52
N LEU A 443 22.10 -9.62 -6.45
CA LEU A 443 22.53 -11.02 -6.57
C LEU A 443 23.94 -11.17 -7.15
N GLU A 444 24.45 -10.16 -7.85
CA GLU A 444 25.77 -10.15 -8.50
C GLU A 444 26.92 -9.72 -7.56
N VAL A 445 26.64 -9.47 -6.27
CA VAL A 445 27.68 -9.13 -5.29
C VAL A 445 28.63 -10.31 -5.13
N GLY A 446 29.89 -10.11 -5.53
CA GLY A 446 30.94 -11.12 -5.50
C GLY A 446 31.30 -11.61 -4.10
N ALA A 447 31.88 -12.81 -4.04
CA ALA A 447 32.43 -13.41 -2.82
C ALA A 447 33.65 -12.65 -2.26
N ASP A 448 34.13 -11.60 -2.93
CA ASP A 448 35.11 -10.64 -2.40
C ASP A 448 34.54 -9.77 -1.26
N ARG A 449 33.21 -9.79 -1.05
CA ARG A 449 32.50 -8.96 -0.07
C ARG A 449 31.39 -9.75 0.65
N PRO A 450 31.71 -10.80 1.44
CA PRO A 450 30.71 -11.76 1.97
C PRO A 450 29.59 -11.08 2.77
N ASP A 451 29.89 -10.21 3.74
CA ASP A 451 28.87 -9.55 4.56
C ASP A 451 27.90 -8.69 3.72
N ILE A 452 28.44 -8.02 2.69
CA ILE A 452 27.64 -7.22 1.75
C ILE A 452 26.82 -8.14 0.85
N LYS A 453 27.36 -9.28 0.40
CA LYS A 453 26.61 -10.28 -0.38
C LYS A 453 25.43 -10.82 0.43
N HIS A 454 25.67 -11.14 1.70
CA HIS A 454 24.65 -11.67 2.60
C HIS A 454 23.52 -10.65 2.79
N ALA A 455 23.87 -9.41 3.17
CA ALA A 455 22.89 -8.33 3.30
C ALA A 455 22.16 -8.03 1.96
N ALA A 456 22.84 -8.09 0.81
CA ALA A 456 22.27 -7.77 -0.49
C ALA A 456 21.26 -8.83 -0.96
N VAL A 457 21.64 -10.11 -0.89
CA VAL A 457 20.78 -11.25 -1.29
C VAL A 457 19.56 -11.39 -0.37
N LEU A 458 19.74 -11.18 0.94
CA LEU A 458 18.63 -11.24 1.91
C LEU A 458 17.69 -10.04 1.81
N SER A 459 18.22 -8.83 1.64
CA SER A 459 17.37 -7.64 1.45
C SER A 459 16.61 -7.69 0.14
N TYR A 460 17.21 -8.18 -0.95
CA TYR A 460 16.54 -8.29 -2.24
C TYR A 460 15.33 -9.23 -2.20
N ALA A 461 15.43 -10.37 -1.48
CA ALA A 461 14.29 -11.26 -1.23
C ALA A 461 13.13 -10.52 -0.55
N THR A 462 13.43 -9.73 0.48
CA THR A 462 12.43 -8.92 1.19
C THR A 462 11.85 -7.80 0.30
N MET A 463 12.63 -7.20 -0.61
CA MET A 463 12.12 -6.24 -1.59
C MET A 463 11.11 -6.88 -2.56
N ILE A 464 11.39 -8.10 -3.03
CA ILE A 464 10.48 -8.87 -3.90
C ILE A 464 9.19 -9.19 -3.13
N TYR A 465 9.29 -9.67 -1.89
CA TYR A 465 8.13 -9.95 -1.01
C TYR A 465 7.26 -8.71 -0.78
N ASN A 466 7.85 -7.60 -0.34
CA ASN A 466 7.13 -6.36 -0.08
C ASN A 466 6.42 -5.83 -1.35
N THR A 467 7.03 -6.01 -2.53
CA THR A 467 6.44 -5.62 -3.82
C THR A 467 5.29 -6.55 -4.25
N PHE A 468 5.33 -7.83 -3.89
CA PHE A 468 4.21 -8.75 -4.09
C PHE A 468 3.05 -8.49 -3.12
N VAL A 469 3.33 -8.29 -1.82
CA VAL A 469 2.32 -7.92 -0.81
C VAL A 469 1.68 -6.56 -1.14
N ALA A 470 2.41 -5.64 -1.78
CA ALA A 470 1.87 -4.40 -2.33
C ALA A 470 0.92 -4.57 -3.53
N GLY A 471 0.69 -5.79 -4.01
CA GLY A 471 -0.13 -6.08 -5.20
C GLY A 471 0.49 -5.60 -6.51
N LYS A 472 1.80 -5.34 -6.52
CA LYS A 472 2.54 -4.78 -7.66
C LYS A 472 3.18 -5.88 -8.53
N LEU A 473 3.49 -7.05 -7.97
CA LEU A 473 3.86 -8.26 -8.73
C LEU A 473 2.64 -9.19 -8.89
N THR A 474 2.56 -9.89 -10.02
CA THR A 474 1.66 -11.03 -10.19
C THR A 474 2.24 -12.29 -9.54
N ALA A 475 1.40 -13.26 -9.18
CA ALA A 475 1.86 -14.57 -8.69
C ALA A 475 2.85 -15.23 -9.66
N ASP A 476 2.54 -15.26 -10.97
CA ASP A 476 3.41 -15.81 -12.02
C ASP A 476 4.78 -15.10 -12.14
N THR A 477 4.90 -13.85 -11.68
CA THR A 477 6.18 -13.12 -11.68
C THR A 477 6.92 -13.34 -10.36
N PHE A 478 6.20 -13.40 -9.25
CA PHE A 478 6.77 -13.74 -7.95
C PHE A 478 7.34 -15.17 -7.91
N GLU A 479 6.61 -16.14 -8.44
CA GLU A 479 7.01 -17.55 -8.54
C GLU A 479 8.33 -17.74 -9.32
N LYS A 480 8.62 -16.85 -10.30
CA LYS A 480 9.92 -16.85 -11.01
C LYS A 480 11.08 -16.44 -10.09
N TYR A 481 10.85 -15.53 -9.14
CA TYR A 481 11.86 -15.17 -8.14
C TYR A 481 12.04 -16.26 -7.07
N VAL A 482 10.96 -16.91 -6.62
CA VAL A 482 11.05 -18.12 -5.77
C VAL A 482 11.90 -19.18 -6.45
N LYS A 483 11.60 -19.49 -7.71
CA LYS A 483 12.40 -20.42 -8.49
C LYS A 483 13.85 -19.95 -8.67
N MET A 484 14.09 -18.66 -8.93
CA MET A 484 15.45 -18.11 -9.07
C MET A 484 16.30 -18.37 -7.81
N TYR A 485 15.76 -18.13 -6.61
CA TYR A 485 16.44 -18.42 -5.35
C TYR A 485 16.64 -19.93 -5.12
N PHE A 486 15.67 -20.76 -5.52
CA PHE A 486 15.79 -22.22 -5.43
C PHE A 486 16.83 -22.80 -6.40
N ASP A 487 16.87 -22.29 -7.64
CA ASP A 487 17.89 -22.64 -8.63
C ASP A 487 19.29 -22.17 -8.14
N LEU A 488 19.41 -21.00 -7.51
CA LEU A 488 20.67 -20.54 -6.88
C LEU A 488 21.11 -21.44 -5.72
N PHE A 489 20.18 -21.87 -4.86
CA PHE A 489 20.43 -22.87 -3.81
C PHE A 489 20.93 -24.20 -4.39
N LEU A 490 20.23 -24.76 -5.39
CA LEU A 490 20.59 -26.06 -5.99
C LEU A 490 21.93 -26.05 -6.74
N ASN A 491 22.30 -24.92 -7.35
CA ASN A 491 23.57 -24.78 -8.07
C ASN A 491 24.74 -24.32 -7.17
N SER A 492 24.52 -24.11 -5.87
CA SER A 492 25.56 -23.72 -4.92
C SER A 492 26.31 -24.94 -4.38
N PHE A 493 27.63 -24.98 -4.57
CA PHE A 493 28.52 -26.00 -4.00
C PHE A 493 29.11 -25.61 -2.64
N GLU A 494 29.13 -24.31 -2.34
CA GLU A 494 29.61 -23.77 -1.06
C GLU A 494 28.47 -23.77 -0.03
N TYR A 495 28.73 -24.38 1.13
CA TYR A 495 27.75 -24.53 2.21
C TYR A 495 27.18 -23.19 2.71
N GLU A 496 28.02 -22.16 2.81
CA GLU A 496 27.62 -20.79 3.17
C GLU A 496 26.63 -20.18 2.15
N GLN A 497 26.85 -20.43 0.85
CA GLN A 497 25.96 -19.96 -0.21
C GLN A 497 24.64 -20.75 -0.22
N GLN A 498 24.68 -22.06 0.07
CA GLN A 498 23.46 -22.86 0.28
C GLN A 498 22.62 -22.32 1.45
N MET A 499 23.25 -21.94 2.57
CA MET A 499 22.54 -21.29 3.68
C MET A 499 21.92 -19.96 3.24
N LEU A 500 22.71 -19.09 2.59
CA LEU A 500 22.27 -17.76 2.17
C LEU A 500 21.02 -17.79 1.26
N TYR A 501 21.03 -18.62 0.21
CA TYR A 501 19.90 -18.67 -0.73
C TYR A 501 18.66 -19.33 -0.09
N LEU A 502 18.85 -20.21 0.90
CA LEU A 502 17.77 -20.82 1.69
C LEU A 502 17.14 -19.85 2.70
N GLU A 503 17.93 -18.97 3.32
CA GLU A 503 17.43 -17.84 4.10
C GLU A 503 16.70 -16.81 3.21
N GLY A 504 17.20 -16.59 1.98
CA GLY A 504 16.51 -15.81 0.96
C GLY A 504 15.12 -16.36 0.58
N LEU A 505 14.99 -17.69 0.45
CA LEU A 505 13.69 -18.35 0.30
C LEU A 505 12.77 -18.12 1.51
N GLY A 506 13.34 -18.07 2.72
CA GLY A 506 12.60 -17.69 3.94
C GLY A 506 12.08 -16.25 3.90
N ASN A 507 12.89 -15.30 3.44
CA ASN A 507 12.49 -13.88 3.28
C ASN A 507 11.42 -13.66 2.19
N LEU A 508 11.23 -14.60 1.26
CA LEU A 508 10.14 -14.56 0.27
C LEU A 508 8.76 -14.92 0.87
N GLN A 509 8.70 -15.58 2.04
CA GLN A 509 7.50 -15.76 2.89
C GLN A 509 6.20 -16.23 2.17
N LEU A 510 6.29 -16.94 1.05
CA LEU A 510 5.13 -17.44 0.28
C LEU A 510 4.83 -18.90 0.62
N GLU A 511 3.55 -19.29 0.62
CA GLU A 511 3.09 -20.65 0.91
C GLU A 511 3.75 -21.70 -0.02
N ASN A 512 3.87 -21.44 -1.32
CA ASN A 512 4.49 -22.37 -2.29
C ASN A 512 5.97 -22.68 -1.98
N VAL A 513 6.69 -21.82 -1.25
CA VAL A 513 8.08 -22.11 -0.81
C VAL A 513 8.13 -23.40 0.01
N ALA A 514 7.03 -23.75 0.70
CA ALA A 514 6.92 -25.03 1.38
C ALA A 514 6.99 -26.23 0.43
N GLU A 515 6.46 -26.14 -0.80
CA GLU A 515 6.52 -27.24 -1.78
C GLU A 515 7.95 -27.50 -2.27
N TYR A 516 8.75 -26.44 -2.45
CA TYR A 516 10.16 -26.55 -2.81
C TYR A 516 11.03 -27.13 -1.67
N LEU A 517 10.71 -26.79 -0.41
CA LEU A 517 11.51 -27.18 0.75
C LEU A 517 11.06 -28.49 1.42
N ASP A 518 9.82 -28.95 1.22
CA ASP A 518 9.30 -30.20 1.82
C ASP A 518 10.19 -31.43 1.55
N PRO A 519 10.70 -31.68 0.32
CA PRO A 519 11.58 -32.82 0.05
C PRO A 519 12.92 -32.76 0.79
N ILE A 520 13.46 -31.55 1.01
CA ILE A 520 14.67 -31.32 1.83
C ILE A 520 14.35 -31.66 3.29
N ILE A 521 13.24 -31.13 3.80
CA ILE A 521 12.82 -31.31 5.20
C ILE A 521 12.56 -32.79 5.50
N ARG A 522 11.87 -33.52 4.61
CA ARG A 522 11.65 -34.97 4.72
C ARG A 522 12.94 -35.80 4.58
N ALA A 523 13.95 -35.27 3.89
CA ALA A 523 15.12 -36.00 3.38
C ALA A 523 14.75 -37.13 2.39
N ASP A 524 13.96 -36.78 1.38
CA ASP A 524 13.69 -37.65 0.23
C ASP A 524 14.96 -37.93 -0.60
N TYR A 525 16.01 -37.12 -0.39
CA TYR A 525 17.38 -37.30 -0.89
C TYR A 525 18.41 -36.93 0.19
N PRO A 526 19.67 -37.42 0.09
CA PRO A 526 20.72 -37.11 1.06
C PRO A 526 20.98 -35.61 1.16
N GLN A 527 20.88 -35.07 2.38
CA GLN A 527 21.07 -33.65 2.68
C GLN A 527 21.73 -33.45 4.05
N ASN A 528 22.43 -32.33 4.21
CA ASN A 528 23.04 -31.95 5.49
C ASN A 528 21.93 -31.63 6.52
N THR A 529 22.05 -32.19 7.74
CA THR A 529 21.17 -31.91 8.89
C THR A 529 20.98 -30.42 9.15
N ASP A 530 22.01 -29.60 8.92
CA ASP A 530 21.96 -28.17 9.18
C ASP A 530 21.18 -27.41 8.09
N ILE A 531 21.35 -27.80 6.81
CA ILE A 531 20.51 -27.32 5.70
C ILE A 531 19.05 -27.72 5.92
N ARG A 532 18.79 -28.95 6.39
CA ARG A 532 17.43 -29.39 6.76
C ARG A 532 16.84 -28.55 7.90
N PHE A 533 17.63 -28.30 8.94
CA PHE A 533 17.22 -27.45 10.07
C PHE A 533 16.89 -26.03 9.61
N LEU A 534 17.72 -25.44 8.76
CA LEU A 534 17.49 -24.11 8.20
C LEU A 534 16.25 -24.07 7.30
N ALA A 535 16.02 -25.08 6.45
CA ALA A 535 14.81 -25.20 5.64
C ALA A 535 13.53 -25.32 6.50
N MET A 536 13.62 -25.98 7.67
CA MET A 536 12.51 -26.04 8.63
C MET A 536 12.20 -24.67 9.23
N LEU A 537 13.21 -23.86 9.54
CA LEU A 537 13.05 -22.50 10.10
C LEU A 537 12.63 -21.46 9.07
N ALA A 538 13.11 -21.56 7.81
CA ALA A 538 12.74 -20.67 6.71
C ALA A 538 11.21 -20.63 6.47
N LEU A 539 10.51 -21.72 6.77
CA LEU A 539 9.06 -21.82 6.65
C LEU A 539 8.27 -21.49 7.94
N LEU A 540 8.92 -21.05 9.01
CA LEU A 540 8.26 -20.68 10.27
C LEU A 540 7.29 -19.49 10.12
N PRO A 541 7.60 -18.40 9.37
CA PRO A 541 6.66 -17.29 9.19
C PRO A 541 5.30 -17.72 8.60
N THR A 542 5.31 -18.68 7.68
CA THR A 542 4.10 -19.18 6.99
C THR A 542 3.45 -20.40 7.65
N ALA A 543 4.01 -20.92 8.74
CA ALA A 543 3.56 -22.17 9.37
C ALA A 543 2.06 -22.17 9.74
N HIS A 544 1.57 -21.03 10.20
CA HIS A 544 0.20 -20.81 10.67
C HIS A 544 -0.85 -20.80 9.53
N LEU A 545 -0.44 -20.58 8.28
CA LEU A 545 -1.32 -20.58 7.10
C LEU A 545 -1.66 -22.00 6.65
N ARG A 546 -0.74 -22.95 6.87
CA ARG A 546 -0.75 -24.31 6.29
C ARG A 546 -0.73 -25.43 7.36
N PRO A 547 -1.65 -25.41 8.36
CA PRO A 547 -1.62 -26.29 9.55
C PRO A 547 -1.60 -27.79 9.24
N ASN A 548 -2.16 -28.22 8.11
CA ASN A 548 -2.21 -29.64 7.75
C ASN A 548 -0.91 -30.12 7.11
N GLN A 549 -0.31 -29.33 6.22
CA GLN A 549 1.00 -29.64 5.66
C GLN A 549 2.07 -29.65 6.76
N VAL A 550 2.04 -28.70 7.71
CA VAL A 550 2.97 -28.72 8.86
C VAL A 550 2.78 -29.97 9.73
N TYR A 551 1.55 -30.47 9.89
CA TYR A 551 1.34 -31.76 10.55
C TYR A 551 1.97 -32.92 9.76
N GLU A 552 1.70 -33.02 8.46
CA GLU A 552 2.16 -34.12 7.59
C GLU A 552 3.67 -34.15 7.36
N THR A 553 4.34 -32.99 7.39
CA THR A 553 5.80 -32.87 7.22
C THR A 553 6.56 -33.07 8.54
N TYR A 554 6.13 -32.41 9.62
CA TYR A 554 6.95 -32.28 10.83
C TYR A 554 6.62 -33.32 11.92
N TRP A 555 5.40 -33.88 11.93
CA TRP A 555 5.03 -34.91 12.92
C TRP A 555 5.92 -36.17 12.87
N PRO A 556 6.30 -36.73 11.70
CA PRO A 556 7.21 -37.88 11.65
C PRO A 556 8.60 -37.56 12.21
N ILE A 557 9.10 -36.34 11.97
CA ILE A 557 10.43 -35.89 12.42
C ILE A 557 10.44 -35.76 13.95
N PHE A 558 9.42 -35.14 14.53
CA PHE A 558 9.24 -34.97 15.98
C PHE A 558 9.05 -36.32 16.70
N HIS A 559 8.18 -37.19 16.16
CA HIS A 559 7.85 -38.49 16.74
C HIS A 559 9.04 -39.47 16.70
N SER A 560 9.84 -39.45 15.64
CA SER A 560 11.00 -40.33 15.52
C SER A 560 12.12 -39.93 16.47
N ARG A 561 12.51 -40.86 17.35
CA ARG A 561 13.63 -40.69 18.29
C ARG A 561 15.01 -40.84 17.65
N THR A 562 15.08 -41.34 16.41
CA THR A 562 16.34 -41.45 15.67
C THR A 562 16.64 -40.19 14.85
N SER A 563 15.71 -39.23 14.79
CA SER A 563 15.95 -37.89 14.24
C SER A 563 16.96 -37.12 15.11
N PRO A 564 17.95 -36.41 14.53
CA PRO A 564 18.81 -35.49 15.27
C PRO A 564 18.02 -34.47 16.09
N LEU A 565 18.45 -34.21 17.33
CA LEU A 565 17.73 -33.38 18.31
C LEU A 565 17.32 -32.00 17.75
N GLN A 566 18.19 -31.33 17.00
CA GLN A 566 17.86 -30.03 16.39
C GLN A 566 16.64 -30.08 15.46
N LEU A 567 16.48 -31.16 14.68
CA LEU A 567 15.32 -31.35 13.81
C LEU A 567 14.07 -31.69 14.64
N ARG A 568 14.21 -32.41 15.75
CA ARG A 568 13.08 -32.71 16.66
C ARG A 568 12.58 -31.45 17.37
N VAL A 569 13.50 -30.59 17.79
CA VAL A 569 13.24 -29.25 18.35
C VAL A 569 12.53 -28.37 17.32
N ALA A 570 13.09 -28.22 16.12
CA ALA A 570 12.46 -27.44 15.04
C ALA A 570 11.06 -27.98 14.67
N ALA A 571 10.90 -29.31 14.60
CA ALA A 571 9.61 -29.93 14.33
C ALA A 571 8.57 -29.65 15.42
N PHE A 572 8.94 -29.71 16.70
CA PHE A 572 8.05 -29.33 17.79
C PHE A 572 7.64 -27.86 17.70
N THR A 573 8.59 -26.95 17.48
CA THR A 573 8.33 -25.51 17.29
C THR A 573 7.36 -25.26 16.14
N MET A 574 7.59 -25.89 14.99
CA MET A 574 6.72 -25.75 13.81
C MET A 574 5.30 -26.27 14.07
N LEU A 575 5.17 -27.44 14.69
CA LEU A 575 3.86 -28.00 15.05
C LEU A 575 3.10 -27.10 16.05
N LEU A 576 3.81 -26.52 17.02
CA LEU A 576 3.24 -25.67 18.07
C LEU A 576 2.75 -24.32 17.54
N PHE A 577 3.51 -23.67 16.65
CA PHE A 577 3.14 -22.36 16.09
C PHE A 577 2.31 -22.46 14.79
N SER A 578 2.00 -23.67 14.31
CA SER A 578 1.16 -23.89 13.11
C SER A 578 -0.35 -23.69 13.32
N ASN A 579 -0.80 -22.98 14.37
CA ASN A 579 -2.22 -22.95 14.80
C ASN A 579 -2.79 -24.38 15.01
N PRO A 580 -2.21 -25.17 15.94
CA PRO A 580 -2.62 -26.56 16.17
C PRO A 580 -3.98 -26.65 16.87
N THR A 581 -4.79 -27.63 16.45
CA THR A 581 -6.00 -28.00 17.21
C THR A 581 -5.65 -28.52 18.62
N PRO A 582 -6.57 -28.42 19.61
CA PRO A 582 -6.34 -28.99 20.95
C PRO A 582 -5.98 -30.49 20.95
N GLY A 583 -6.50 -31.26 19.98
CA GLY A 583 -6.12 -32.66 19.79
C GLY A 583 -4.66 -32.84 19.35
N ARG A 584 -4.12 -31.94 18.52
CA ARG A 584 -2.69 -31.94 18.17
C ARG A 584 -1.83 -31.56 19.38
N LEU A 585 -2.22 -30.56 20.18
CA LEU A 585 -1.52 -30.18 21.41
C LEU A 585 -1.41 -31.35 22.41
N LEU A 586 -2.53 -32.04 22.68
CA LEU A 586 -2.54 -33.25 23.51
C LEU A 586 -1.68 -34.39 22.92
N GLY A 587 -1.62 -34.50 21.60
CA GLY A 587 -0.73 -35.43 20.92
C GLY A 587 0.76 -35.11 21.11
N LEU A 588 1.16 -33.83 21.12
CA LEU A 588 2.55 -33.42 21.39
C LEU A 588 2.98 -33.88 22.79
N TYR A 589 2.14 -33.65 23.80
CA TYR A 589 2.35 -34.18 25.14
C TYR A 589 2.45 -35.72 25.16
N SER A 590 1.62 -36.42 24.39
CA SER A 590 1.65 -37.89 24.35
C SER A 590 2.95 -38.47 23.78
N VAL A 591 3.66 -37.75 22.91
CA VAL A 591 5.02 -38.14 22.48
C VAL A 591 6.00 -37.92 23.64
N ILE A 592 6.03 -36.70 24.19
CA ILE A 592 6.98 -36.30 25.25
C ILE A 592 6.82 -37.11 26.54
N LYS A 593 5.60 -37.55 26.88
CA LYS A 593 5.34 -38.47 28.01
C LYS A 593 6.15 -39.76 27.95
N THR A 594 6.62 -40.16 26.76
CA THR A 594 7.42 -41.36 26.55
C THR A 594 8.89 -41.07 26.22
N GLU A 595 9.29 -39.80 26.17
CA GLU A 595 10.63 -39.37 25.76
C GLU A 595 11.72 -39.78 26.78
N ASN A 596 12.93 -40.02 26.27
CA ASN A 596 14.11 -40.36 27.06
C ASN A 596 15.22 -39.29 26.95
N ASP A 597 15.21 -38.45 25.91
CA ASP A 597 16.18 -37.35 25.75
C ASP A 597 15.88 -36.21 26.75
N PRO A 598 16.78 -35.94 27.72
CA PRO A 598 16.56 -34.91 28.73
C PRO A 598 16.53 -33.49 28.16
N HIS A 599 17.21 -33.23 27.05
CA HIS A 599 17.19 -31.92 26.39
C HIS A 599 15.86 -31.69 25.69
N MET A 600 15.31 -32.71 25.03
CA MET A 600 13.98 -32.61 24.40
C MET A 600 12.86 -32.45 25.43
N ILE A 601 12.92 -33.19 26.55
CA ILE A 601 11.99 -33.03 27.68
C ILE A 601 12.08 -31.63 28.28
N ASN A 602 13.29 -31.13 28.51
CA ASN A 602 13.49 -29.80 29.08
C ASN A 602 13.01 -28.69 28.13
N PHE A 603 13.31 -28.78 26.83
CA PHE A 603 12.86 -27.80 25.83
C PHE A 603 11.34 -27.75 25.71
N TYR A 604 10.66 -28.90 25.66
CA TYR A 604 9.21 -28.97 25.72
C TYR A 604 8.67 -28.28 26.99
N ARG A 605 9.24 -28.62 28.15
CA ARG A 605 8.79 -28.10 29.45
C ARG A 605 8.96 -26.59 29.55
N THR A 606 10.10 -26.03 29.16
CA THR A 606 10.34 -24.58 29.23
C THR A 606 9.48 -23.82 28.22
N THR A 607 9.33 -24.34 27.00
CA THR A 607 8.50 -23.70 25.96
C THR A 607 7.02 -23.66 26.38
N VAL A 608 6.45 -24.78 26.83
CA VAL A 608 5.04 -24.83 27.24
C VAL A 608 4.76 -23.99 28.47
N LEU A 609 5.66 -23.97 29.47
CA LEU A 609 5.52 -23.07 30.62
C LEU A 609 5.56 -21.60 30.20
N SER A 610 6.55 -21.21 29.38
CA SER A 610 6.68 -19.83 28.88
C SER A 610 5.51 -19.37 28.01
N ILE A 611 4.78 -20.29 27.36
CA ILE A 611 3.55 -19.98 26.63
C ILE A 611 2.37 -19.88 27.60
N SER A 612 2.24 -20.77 28.59
CA SER A 612 1.18 -20.68 29.60
C SER A 612 1.23 -19.43 30.49
N GLU A 613 2.39 -18.76 30.55
CA GLU A 613 2.61 -17.48 31.23
C GLU A 613 2.56 -16.28 30.26
N THR A 614 2.27 -16.48 28.97
CA THR A 614 2.33 -15.40 27.98
C THR A 614 1.13 -14.45 28.04
N THR A 615 1.42 -13.16 27.98
CA THR A 615 0.42 -12.10 27.81
C THR A 615 0.26 -11.68 26.34
N TYR A 616 0.98 -12.32 25.40
CA TYR A 616 0.95 -11.95 23.99
C TYR A 616 -0.32 -12.48 23.29
N PRO A 617 -1.20 -11.60 22.76
CA PRO A 617 -2.53 -12.02 22.29
C PRO A 617 -2.53 -13.12 21.21
N CYS A 618 -1.48 -13.23 20.38
CA CYS A 618 -1.37 -14.30 19.39
C CYS A 618 -1.44 -15.70 19.99
N TYR A 619 -0.87 -15.90 21.19
CA TYR A 619 -0.66 -17.21 21.78
C TYR A 619 -1.64 -17.51 22.92
N GLN A 620 -2.64 -16.65 23.15
CA GLN A 620 -3.72 -16.86 24.14
C GLN A 620 -4.61 -18.09 23.84
N HIS A 621 -4.46 -18.72 22.68
CA HIS A 621 -5.19 -19.91 22.26
C HIS A 621 -4.42 -21.24 22.46
N LEU A 622 -3.18 -21.18 22.97
CA LEU A 622 -2.25 -22.31 23.17
C LEU A 622 -2.18 -22.72 24.65
#